data_AF-A0A962AP67-F1
#
_entry.id   AF-A0A962AP67-F1
#
_cell.length_a   1.000
_cell.length_b   1.000
_cell.length_c   1.000
_cell.angle_alpha   90.00
_cell.angle_beta   90.00
_cell.angle_gamma   90.00
#
_symmetry.space_group_name_H-M   'P 1'
#
loop_
_entity.id
_entity.type
_entity.pdbx_description
1 polymer ?
#
loop_
_entity_poly.entity_id
_entity_poly.type
_entity_poly.pdbx_seq_one_letter_code
_entity_poly.pdbx_strand_id
1 'polypeptide(L)' 'DDDRLGRFLALTGLDPDGLRAAAREPGFLASVLDHLAGYEPDLVAFATDAGIAPEKVAAARLVLSGPDRWND' A
#
# COMPACT_ATOMS: atom_id res chain seq x y z
N ASP A 1 -9.64 11.14 -3.46
CA ASP A 1 -9.37 10.72 -2.08
C ASP A 1 -10.47 9.87 -1.46
N ASP A 2 -11.72 10.30 -1.36
CA ASP A 2 -12.75 9.46 -0.73
C ASP A 2 -13.21 8.26 -1.56
N ASP A 3 -13.34 8.41 -2.89
CA ASP A 3 -13.75 7.29 -3.76
C ASP A 3 -12.71 6.16 -3.83
N ARG A 4 -11.42 6.52 -3.80
CA ARG A 4 -10.33 5.53 -3.85
C ARG A 4 -10.24 4.78 -2.52
N LEU A 5 -10.40 5.48 -1.41
CA LEU A 5 -10.48 4.90 -0.07
C LEU A 5 -11.71 3.98 0.06
N GLY A 6 -12.88 4.42 -0.40
CA GLY A 6 -14.11 3.63 -0.38
C GLY A 6 -13.98 2.33 -1.19
N ARG A 7 -13.39 2.37 -2.39
CA ARG A 7 -13.10 1.17 -3.18
C ARG A 7 -12.10 0.24 -2.48
N PHE A 8 -11.05 0.80 -1.88
CA PHE A 8 -10.06 0.01 -1.15
C PHE A 8 -10.66 -0.69 0.08
N LEU A 9 -11.49 0.00 0.86
CA LEU A 9 -12.21 -0.58 1.99
C LEU A 9 -13.18 -1.68 1.53
N ALA A 10 -13.92 -1.45 0.44
CA ALA A 10 -14.83 -2.46 -0.13
C ALA A 10 -14.08 -3.71 -0.64
N LEU A 11 -12.88 -3.54 -1.21
CA LEU A 11 -12.04 -4.65 -1.67
C LEU A 11 -11.38 -5.43 -0.53
N THR A 12 -11.02 -4.77 0.56
CA THR A 12 -10.34 -5.39 1.71
C THR A 12 -11.30 -5.91 2.78
N GLY A 13 -12.57 -5.50 2.74
CA GLY A 13 -13.57 -5.80 3.77
C GLY A 13 -13.35 -5.08 5.09
N LEU A 14 -12.44 -4.09 5.11
CA LEU A 14 -12.14 -3.31 6.31
C LEU A 14 -13.15 -2.17 6.48
N ASP A 15 -13.50 -1.89 7.74
CA ASP A 15 -14.11 -0.62 8.13
C ASP A 15 -13.01 0.42 8.49
N PRO A 16 -13.34 1.70 8.69
CA PRO A 16 -12.34 2.73 9.00
C PRO A 16 -11.51 2.47 10.27
N ASP A 17 -12.06 1.80 11.28
CA ASP A 17 -11.35 1.52 12.52
C ASP A 17 -10.44 0.30 12.38
N GLY A 18 -10.90 -0.73 11.67
CA GLY A 18 -10.11 -1.86 11.22
C GLY A 18 -8.97 -1.43 10.30
N LEU A 19 -9.19 -0.45 9.44
CA LEU A 19 -8.13 0.16 8.62
C LEU A 19 -7.06 0.82 9.49
N ARG A 20 -7.45 1.62 10.50
CA ARG A 20 -6.49 2.27 11.41
C ARG A 20 -5.70 1.25 12.22
N ALA A 21 -6.32 0.15 12.63
CA ALA A 21 -5.63 -0.94 13.30
C ALA A 21 -4.64 -1.64 12.35
N ALA A 22 -5.10 -2.01 11.15
CA ALA A 22 -4.26 -2.67 10.14
C ALA A 22 -3.09 -1.78 9.67
N ALA A 23 -3.27 -0.46 9.59
CA ALA A 23 -2.22 0.48 9.23
C ALA A 23 -1.03 0.51 10.20
N ARG A 24 -1.15 -0.09 11.39
CA ARG A 24 -0.05 -0.25 12.35
C ARG A 24 0.83 -1.47 12.03
N GLU A 25 0.37 -2.37 11.18
CA GLU A 25 1.10 -3.56 10.77
C GLU A 25 1.94 -3.28 9.51
N PRO A 26 3.28 -3.42 9.55
CA PRO A 26 4.13 -3.16 8.38
C PRO A 26 3.73 -3.98 7.14
N GLY A 27 3.33 -5.24 7.33
CA GLY A 27 2.89 -6.12 6.24
C GLY A 27 1.60 -5.66 5.56
N PHE A 28 0.72 -4.97 6.28
CA PHE A 28 -0.46 -4.37 5.68
C PHE A 28 -0.08 -3.19 4.78
N LEU A 29 0.84 -2.33 5.23
CA LEU A 29 1.34 -1.22 4.41
C LEU A 29 2.04 -1.74 3.15
N ALA A 30 2.80 -2.84 3.24
CA ALA A 30 3.37 -3.49 2.07
C ALA A 30 2.28 -3.95 1.07
N SER A 31 1.17 -4.51 1.56
CA SER A 31 0.03 -4.93 0.73
C SER A 31 -0.67 -3.75 0.04
N VAL A 32 -0.72 -2.58 0.70
CA VAL A 32 -1.22 -1.34 0.08
C VAL A 32 -0.32 -0.90 -1.07
N LEU A 33 1.00 -0.97 -0.87
CA LEU A 33 1.96 -0.65 -1.94
C LEU A 33 1.89 -1.66 -3.10
N ASP A 34 1.62 -2.94 -2.82
CA ASP A 34 1.37 -3.95 -3.86
C ASP A 34 0.10 -3.65 -4.66
N HIS A 35 -0.97 -3.19 -4.00
CA HIS A 35 -2.17 -2.76 -4.69
C HIS A 35 -1.91 -1.57 -5.63
N LEU A 36 -1.15 -0.56 -5.18
CA LEU A 36 -0.76 0.57 -6.02
C LEU A 36 0.13 0.16 -7.18
N ALA A 37 1.09 -0.75 -6.94
CA ALA A 37 1.98 -1.26 -7.98
C ALA A 37 1.29 -2.18 -8.99
N GLY A 38 0.14 -2.75 -8.64
CA GLY A 38 -0.68 -3.59 -9.53
C GLY A 38 -1.29 -2.82 -10.71
N TYR A 39 -1.32 -1.49 -10.66
CA TYR A 39 -1.79 -0.65 -11.76
C TYR A 39 -0.90 0.59 -11.91
N GLU A 40 -0.11 0.62 -13.00
CA GLU A 40 0.89 1.67 -13.24
C GLU A 40 0.35 3.11 -13.12
N PRO A 41 -0.86 3.47 -13.61
CA PRO A 41 -1.39 4.81 -13.42
C PRO A 41 -1.61 5.21 -11.96
N ASP A 42 -2.02 4.26 -11.09
CA ASP A 42 -2.21 4.54 -9.66
C ASP A 42 -0.86 4.72 -8.95
N LEU A 43 0.14 3.91 -9.32
CA LEU A 43 1.52 4.05 -8.83
C LEU A 43 2.11 5.42 -9.21
N VAL A 44 2.01 5.81 -10.48
CA VAL A 44 2.53 7.09 -10.98
C VAL A 44 1.79 8.27 -10.34
N ALA A 45 0.46 8.18 -10.21
CA ALA A 45 -0.34 9.21 -9.56
C ALA A 45 0.06 9.38 -8.08
N PHE A 46 0.21 8.27 -7.35
CA PHE A 46 0.67 8.30 -5.96
C PHE A 46 2.08 8.89 -5.82
N ALA A 47 3.02 8.44 -6.65
CA ALA A 47 4.40 8.92 -6.61
C ALA A 47 4.49 10.43 -6.90
N THR A 48 3.70 10.89 -7.89
CA THR A 48 3.59 12.31 -8.25
C THR A 48 3.04 13.14 -7.09
N ASP A 49 1.94 12.71 -6.47
CA ASP A 49 1.32 13.40 -5.34
C ASP A 49 2.25 13.45 -4.11
N ALA A 50 2.96 12.35 -3.84
CA ALA A 50 3.94 12.26 -2.76
C ALA A 50 5.28 12.96 -3.08
N GLY A 51 5.48 13.50 -4.29
CA GLY A 51 6.71 14.18 -4.69
C GLY A 51 7.94 13.27 -4.72
N ILE A 52 7.74 11.97 -4.98
CA ILE A 52 8.80 10.94 -5.02
C ILE A 52 8.82 10.24 -6.37
N ALA A 53 9.95 9.62 -6.69
CA ALA A 53 10.06 8.77 -7.87
C ALA A 53 9.29 7.44 -7.65
N PRO A 54 8.58 6.87 -8.66
CA PRO A 54 7.87 5.60 -8.54
C PRO A 54 8.73 4.45 -7.99
N GLU A 55 10.02 4.43 -8.31
CA GLU A 55 10.98 3.43 -7.85
C GLU A 55 11.17 3.48 -6.32
N LYS A 56 10.98 4.65 -5.69
CA LYS A 56 11.01 4.77 -4.23
C LYS A 56 9.83 4.08 -3.56
N VAL A 57 8.69 3.96 -4.25
CA VAL A 57 7.52 3.23 -3.76
C VAL A 57 7.83 1.73 -3.73
N ALA A 58 8.46 1.20 -4.78
CA ALA A 58 8.92 -0.19 -4.81
C ALA A 58 9.97 -0.48 -3.73
N ALA A 59 10.91 0.44 -3.49
CA ALA A 59 11.88 0.32 -2.41
C ALA A 59 11.21 0.33 -1.03
N ALA A 60 10.22 1.21 -0.81
CA ALA A 60 9.46 1.25 0.44
C ALA A 60 8.69 -0.06 0.68
N ARG A 61 8.14 -0.67 -0.37
CA ARG A 61 7.47 -1.97 -0.30
C ARG A 61 8.40 -3.05 0.25
N LEU A 62 9.63 -3.14 -0.24
CA LEU A 62 10.62 -4.10 0.24
C LEU A 62 10.97 -3.91 1.73
N VAL A 63 11.06 -2.67 2.19
CA VAL A 63 11.30 -2.35 3.61
C VAL A 63 10.12 -2.76 4.48
N LEU A 64 8.89 -2.53 4.02
CA LEU A 64 7.66 -2.77 4.77
C LEU A 64 7.25 -4.25 4.81
N SER A 65 7.58 -5.04 3.79
CA SER A 65 7.31 -6.48 3.76
C SER A 65 8.10 -7.27 4.82
N GLY A 66 9.10 -6.65 5.45
CA GLY A 66 10.00 -7.31 6.40
C GLY A 66 10.94 -8.30 5.71
N PRO A 67 11.81 -8.99 6.48
CA PRO A 67 12.62 -10.06 5.91
C PRO A 67 11.70 -11.12 5.29
N ASP A 68 12.07 -11.61 4.11
CA ASP A 68 11.36 -12.66 3.41
C ASP A 68 11.21 -13.88 4.33
N ARG A 69 10.00 -14.08 4.87
CA ARG A 69 9.72 -15.14 5.86
C ARG A 69 9.63 -16.52 5.21
N TRP A 70 9.85 -16.61 3.90
CA TRP A 70 9.84 -17.87 3.14
C TRP A 70 11.18 -18.62 3.18
N ASN A 71 12.23 -18.05 3.79
CA ASN A 71 13.56 -18.65 3.87
C ASN A 71 13.95 -19.18 5.28
N ASP A 72 12.96 -19.56 6.11
CA ASP A 72 13.14 -20.33 7.36
C ASP A 72 12.50 -21.73 7.25
#